data_AF-A0A4E0RBV9-F1
#
_entry.id   AF-A0A4E0RBV9-F1
#
_cell.length_a   1.000
_cell.length_b   1.000
_cell.length_c   1.000
_cell.angle_alpha   90.00
_cell.angle_beta   90.00
_cell.angle_gamma   90.00
#
_symmetry.space_group_name_H-M   'P 1'
#
loop_
_entity.id
_entity.type
_entity.pdbx_description
1 polymer ?
#
loop_
_entity_poly.entity_id
_entity_poly.type
_entity_poly.pdbx_seq_one_letter_code
_entity_poly.pdbx_strand_id
1 'polypeptide(L)'
;MVLENVNAYTITGSAFQVRLPIRSTNWDKQASNNTVPFAEWDPTCYEFYKATTALTDDITTRLVGCRSKPGTDGNTDLKVYLAILREDLNVEEKLQCVRDAYREAFVGWKTAVSRHFQIEPERVQFSQEFEGVRLEVQHISGTATEHDVVLSGLKESWSEERKLGVKTFLVHWMRSISDRFPLILIRTEWKDNLHLTSTMDMCFDVTGLTKGLRINLFTDHLVQTAQTYQENLKLMDFSEKYTKYVDSSRPLFKQCVDDSEQAEIDVETITGSAFEVELEIEEGDWAKEAETDLNPYSGWSPICDQFSKITYGMDEVIAGNLIGCRSVGVGKKTQLAVYLALSLTDLTDERTTACRTKLFTKWKDAVRKHFKLRSEDVLFHSTYRPVKLQVMKILGDVKRKGSGVLSAETWNDQVGLELKIFLVSWMKSLDENYQLTYFTASWTDFDTLSLEMTLLFDVTGKDEINMVEQRNHLMDTAKEYQGSTKLTHCKLDFPQLPETSEESFTSCDDDNVDETENLKSQMDLDDQQTLGQQRD
;
A
#
# COMPACT_ATOMS: atom_id res chain seq x y z
N MET A 1 7.60 12.80 39.37
CA MET A 1 8.01 12.66 37.96
C MET A 1 7.87 11.19 37.63
N VAL A 2 6.83 10.82 36.87
CA VAL A 2 6.63 9.43 36.44
C VAL A 2 7.64 9.18 35.34
N LEU A 3 8.63 8.33 35.58
CA LEU A 3 9.49 7.82 34.51
C LEU A 3 8.57 7.00 33.61
N GLU A 4 8.19 7.57 32.46
CA GLU A 4 7.63 6.77 31.38
C GLU A 4 8.63 5.64 31.12
N ASN A 5 8.17 4.40 31.24
CA ASN A 5 8.96 3.24 30.87
C ASN A 5 9.22 3.33 29.36
N VAL A 6 10.32 3.97 28.98
CA VAL A 6 10.92 3.75 27.66
C VAL A 6 11.17 2.24 27.62
N ASN A 7 10.61 1.55 26.62
CA ASN A 7 10.72 0.11 26.44
C ASN A 7 11.72 -0.16 25.31
N ALA A 8 12.65 -1.11 25.50
CA ALA A 8 13.58 -1.52 24.45
C ALA A 8 12.74 -2.09 23.31
N TYR A 9 13.10 -1.74 22.08
CA TYR A 9 12.42 -2.34 20.95
C TYR A 9 12.92 -3.78 20.80
N THR A 10 12.03 -4.74 21.04
CA THR A 10 12.35 -6.16 20.90
C THR A 10 11.99 -6.62 19.50
N ILE A 11 12.94 -7.25 18.82
CA ILE A 11 12.75 -7.88 17.52
C ILE A 11 12.81 -9.39 17.72
N THR A 12 11.83 -10.11 17.21
CA THR A 12 11.92 -11.55 16.97
C THR A 12 12.32 -11.77 15.53
N GLY A 13 13.33 -12.60 15.30
CA GLY A 13 13.86 -12.81 13.96
C GLY A 13 14.58 -14.14 13.84
N SER A 14 15.53 -14.19 12.94
CA SER A 14 16.31 -15.39 12.64
C SER A 14 17.80 -15.06 12.49
N ALA A 15 18.63 -16.07 12.69
CA ALA A 15 20.05 -16.00 12.41
C ALA A 15 20.54 -17.21 11.63
N PHE A 16 21.56 -17.01 10.80
CA PHE A 16 22.21 -18.07 10.03
C PHE A 16 23.71 -17.80 9.92
N GLN A 17 24.48 -18.79 9.47
CA GLN A 17 25.93 -18.69 9.35
C GLN A 17 26.36 -18.43 7.91
N VAL A 18 27.37 -17.58 7.73
CA VAL A 18 28.09 -17.37 6.47
C VAL A 18 29.57 -17.62 6.70
N ARG A 19 30.16 -18.55 5.96
CA ARG A 19 31.60 -18.82 6.01
C ARG A 19 32.29 -18.14 4.84
N LEU A 20 33.31 -17.33 5.18
CA LEU A 20 34.14 -16.60 4.23
C LEU A 20 35.59 -17.13 4.27
N PRO A 21 36.21 -17.40 3.11
CA PRO A 21 37.59 -17.90 3.03
C PRO A 21 38.63 -16.77 3.18
N ILE A 22 38.48 -15.98 4.25
CA ILE A 22 39.34 -14.85 4.56
C ILE A 22 39.81 -14.94 6.01
N ARG A 23 41.00 -14.39 6.27
CA ARG A 23 41.50 -14.22 7.64
C ARG A 23 40.95 -12.92 8.21
N SER A 24 40.46 -12.97 9.45
CA SER A 24 39.88 -11.80 10.13
C SER A 24 40.83 -10.60 10.19
N THR A 25 42.15 -10.86 10.28
CA THR A 25 43.20 -9.82 10.41
C THR A 25 43.46 -9.01 9.14
N ASN A 26 42.82 -9.34 8.01
CA ASN A 26 43.07 -8.64 6.75
C ASN A 26 42.59 -7.18 6.76
N TRP A 27 41.70 -6.83 7.70
CA TRP A 27 41.03 -5.53 7.74
C TRP A 27 41.49 -4.61 8.89
N ASP A 28 42.30 -5.12 9.82
CA ASP A 28 42.69 -4.41 11.05
C ASP A 28 43.34 -3.04 10.77
N LYS A 29 44.15 -2.94 9.71
CA LYS A 29 44.82 -1.67 9.32
C LYS A 29 43.88 -0.63 8.72
N GLN A 30 42.83 -1.06 8.03
CA GLN A 30 41.84 -0.14 7.45
C GLN A 30 40.83 0.30 8.53
N ALA A 31 40.52 -0.61 9.46
CA ALA A 31 39.64 -0.39 10.58
C ALA A 31 40.15 0.69 11.55
N SER A 32 41.45 0.74 11.83
CA SER A 32 42.03 1.67 12.81
C SER A 32 41.83 3.15 12.46
N ASN A 33 41.76 3.48 11.17
CA ASN A 33 41.59 4.87 10.69
C ASN A 33 40.12 5.21 10.37
N ASN A 34 39.22 4.24 10.41
CA ASN A 34 37.78 4.48 10.22
C ASN A 34 37.21 5.13 11.49
N THR A 35 36.37 6.16 11.34
CA THR A 35 35.69 6.83 12.47
C THR A 35 34.48 6.06 12.99
N VAL A 36 34.03 5.04 12.27
CA VAL A 36 32.90 4.17 12.67
C VAL A 36 33.39 3.13 13.69
N PRO A 37 32.87 3.11 14.93
CA PRO A 37 33.28 2.15 15.95
C PRO A 37 33.11 0.69 15.56
N PHE A 38 32.05 0.38 14.81
CA PHE A 38 31.78 -0.98 14.34
C PHE A 38 32.88 -1.55 13.44
N ALA A 39 33.51 -0.69 12.62
CA ALA A 39 34.57 -1.09 11.72
C ALA A 39 35.83 -1.57 12.46
N GLU A 40 36.10 -1.04 13.65
CA GLU A 40 37.22 -1.46 14.51
C GLU A 40 36.85 -2.62 15.41
N TRP A 41 35.62 -2.65 15.92
CA TRP A 41 35.18 -3.70 16.81
C TRP A 41 34.99 -5.05 16.10
N ASP A 42 34.37 -5.05 14.92
CA ASP A 42 34.19 -6.25 14.08
C ASP A 42 34.36 -5.89 12.59
N PRO A 43 35.62 -5.84 12.11
CA PRO A 43 35.94 -5.36 10.76
C PRO A 43 35.30 -6.21 9.66
N THR A 44 35.28 -7.53 9.87
CA THR A 44 34.77 -8.45 8.84
C THR A 44 33.25 -8.33 8.72
N CYS A 45 32.55 -8.26 9.85
CA CYS A 45 31.11 -8.03 9.81
C CYS A 45 30.76 -6.64 9.26
N TYR A 46 31.52 -5.59 9.62
CA TYR A 46 31.30 -4.25 9.06
C TYR A 46 31.40 -4.22 7.53
N GLU A 47 32.43 -4.85 6.97
CA GLU A 47 32.59 -4.93 5.50
C GLU A 47 31.54 -5.83 4.85
N PHE A 48 31.11 -6.92 5.51
CA PHE A 48 29.97 -7.72 5.05
C PHE A 48 28.67 -6.91 5.02
N TYR A 49 28.43 -6.14 6.07
CA TYR A 49 27.26 -5.27 6.20
C TYR A 49 27.25 -4.21 5.09
N LYS A 50 28.39 -3.57 4.80
CA LYS A 50 28.54 -2.64 3.67
C LYS A 50 28.27 -3.31 2.32
N ALA A 51 28.81 -4.50 2.09
CA ALA A 51 28.62 -5.23 0.84
C ALA A 51 27.15 -5.59 0.59
N THR A 52 26.41 -5.92 1.66
CA THR A 52 25.02 -6.38 1.55
C THR A 52 24.03 -5.22 1.50
N THR A 53 24.19 -4.18 2.33
CA THR A 53 23.29 -3.00 2.31
C THR A 53 23.26 -2.21 1.01
N ALA A 54 24.20 -2.44 0.09
CA ALA A 54 24.14 -1.86 -1.26
C ALA A 54 23.06 -2.51 -2.15
N LEU A 55 22.53 -3.68 -1.78
CA LEU A 55 21.45 -4.35 -2.51
C LEU A 55 20.09 -3.87 -2.00
N THR A 56 19.15 -3.71 -2.92
CA THR A 56 17.78 -3.24 -2.67
C THR A 56 16.78 -4.39 -2.73
N ASP A 57 17.04 -5.50 -2.03
CA ASP A 57 16.14 -6.65 -1.96
C ASP A 57 15.43 -6.75 -0.59
N ASP A 58 14.31 -7.48 -0.56
CA ASP A 58 13.46 -7.59 0.64
C ASP A 58 14.21 -8.23 1.83
N ILE A 59 15.26 -9.03 1.60
CA ILE A 59 16.04 -9.64 2.66
C ILE A 59 17.07 -8.65 3.21
N THR A 60 17.75 -7.86 2.37
CA THR A 60 18.74 -6.87 2.85
C THR A 60 18.11 -5.77 3.66
N THR A 61 16.91 -5.33 3.30
CA THR A 61 16.18 -4.33 4.09
C THR A 61 15.86 -4.82 5.50
N ARG A 62 15.90 -6.14 5.72
CA ARG A 62 15.67 -6.81 7.02
C ARG A 62 16.97 -7.19 7.74
N LEU A 63 18.14 -6.90 7.17
CA LEU A 63 19.42 -7.19 7.80
C LEU A 63 19.63 -6.32 9.04
N VAL A 64 19.63 -6.95 10.21
CA VAL A 64 19.84 -6.27 11.50
C VAL A 64 21.33 -6.06 11.76
N GLY A 65 22.15 -7.07 11.50
CA GLY A 65 23.61 -6.99 11.64
C GLY A 65 24.28 -8.37 11.61
N CYS A 66 25.54 -8.45 12.05
CA CYS A 66 26.27 -9.72 12.11
C CYS A 66 27.30 -9.73 13.24
N ARG A 67 27.90 -10.89 13.47
CA ARG A 67 29.08 -11.05 14.34
C ARG A 67 30.05 -12.03 13.69
N SER A 68 31.31 -11.66 13.59
CA SER A 68 32.37 -12.52 13.07
C SER A 68 33.07 -13.30 14.18
N LYS A 69 33.54 -14.49 13.82
CA LYS A 69 34.42 -15.31 14.64
C LYS A 69 35.48 -15.93 13.73
N PRO A 70 36.77 -15.86 14.10
CA PRO A 70 37.81 -16.56 13.37
C PRO A 70 37.58 -18.08 13.47
N GLY A 71 37.56 -18.75 12.32
CA GLY A 71 37.49 -20.20 12.19
C GLY A 71 38.85 -20.86 12.41
N THR A 72 38.86 -22.13 12.77
CA THR A 72 40.09 -22.91 13.03
C THR A 72 40.86 -23.28 11.76
N ASP A 73 40.21 -23.20 10.60
CA ASP A 73 40.70 -23.53 9.26
C ASP A 73 41.25 -22.30 8.51
N GLY A 74 41.33 -21.15 9.17
CA GLY A 74 41.74 -19.89 8.55
C GLY A 74 40.63 -19.18 7.76
N ASN A 75 39.40 -19.70 7.81
CA ASN A 75 38.20 -19.02 7.35
C ASN A 75 37.65 -18.13 8.48
N THR A 76 36.71 -17.24 8.13
CA THR A 76 35.95 -16.44 9.10
C THR A 76 34.49 -16.84 9.02
N ASP A 77 33.90 -17.21 10.14
CA ASP A 77 32.48 -17.53 10.25
C ASP A 77 31.72 -16.29 10.75
N LEU A 78 30.69 -15.87 10.02
CA LEU A 78 29.79 -14.79 10.36
C LEU A 78 28.46 -15.39 10.83
N LYS A 79 27.95 -14.95 11.98
CA LYS A 79 26.55 -15.13 12.34
C LYS A 79 25.78 -13.89 11.89
N VAL A 80 24.85 -14.05 10.96
CA VAL A 80 24.06 -12.98 10.33
C VAL A 80 22.66 -12.99 10.93
N TYR A 81 22.13 -11.81 11.25
CA TYR A 81 20.85 -11.64 11.95
C TYR A 81 19.84 -10.89 11.09
N LEU A 82 18.65 -11.45 10.92
CA LEU A 82 17.55 -10.91 10.12
C LEU A 82 16.32 -10.64 10.98
N ALA A 83 15.61 -9.53 10.70
CA ALA A 83 14.29 -9.23 11.23
C ALA A 83 13.18 -9.99 10.47
N ILE A 84 13.40 -11.29 10.27
CA ILE A 84 12.52 -12.23 9.58
C ILE A 84 12.36 -13.45 10.49
N LEU A 85 11.13 -13.91 10.70
CA LEU A 85 10.89 -15.11 11.50
C LEU A 85 11.47 -16.36 10.83
N ARG A 86 11.86 -17.35 11.63
CA ARG A 86 12.45 -18.59 11.12
C ARG A 86 11.50 -19.31 10.17
N GLU A 87 10.22 -19.31 10.50
CA GLU A 87 9.13 -19.93 9.75
C GLU A 87 8.99 -19.28 8.37
N ASP A 88 9.25 -17.97 8.28
CA ASP A 88 9.21 -17.22 7.03
C ASP A 88 10.44 -17.45 6.14
N LEU A 89 11.52 -18.01 6.67
CA LEU A 89 12.69 -18.40 5.88
C LEU A 89 12.66 -19.86 5.45
N ASN A 90 11.73 -20.66 5.97
CA ASN A 90 11.57 -22.03 5.51
C ASN A 90 10.91 -22.06 4.12
N VAL A 91 11.68 -22.43 3.10
CA VAL A 91 11.31 -22.29 1.69
C VAL A 91 10.52 -23.51 1.18
N GLU A 92 10.58 -24.66 1.86
CA GLU A 92 10.00 -25.92 1.39
C GLU A 92 8.46 -25.88 1.31
N GLU A 93 7.82 -25.11 2.20
CA GLU A 93 6.36 -24.98 2.26
C GLU A 93 5.85 -23.76 1.48
N LYS A 94 6.73 -22.98 0.84
CA LYS A 94 6.37 -21.72 0.16
C LYS A 94 6.06 -21.91 -1.32
N LEU A 95 5.29 -20.97 -1.88
CA LEU A 95 5.01 -20.85 -3.31
C LEU A 95 6.30 -20.79 -4.14
N GLN A 96 6.29 -21.37 -5.34
CA GLN A 96 7.48 -21.46 -6.21
C GLN A 96 8.13 -20.09 -6.47
N CYS A 97 7.32 -19.05 -6.73
CA CYS A 97 7.81 -17.67 -6.90
C CYS A 97 8.64 -17.20 -5.70
N VAL A 98 8.15 -17.44 -4.48
CA VAL A 98 8.86 -17.05 -3.25
C VAL A 98 10.17 -17.82 -3.12
N ARG A 99 10.20 -19.10 -3.51
CA ARG A 99 11.46 -19.89 -3.51
C ARG A 99 12.49 -19.33 -4.48
N ASP A 100 12.05 -18.95 -5.67
CA ASP A 100 12.91 -18.38 -6.70
C ASP A 100 13.41 -17.00 -6.30
N ALA A 101 12.56 -16.15 -5.69
CA ALA A 101 12.94 -14.85 -5.15
C ALA A 101 13.96 -14.98 -4.00
N TYR A 102 13.78 -15.94 -3.08
CA TYR A 102 14.79 -16.25 -2.07
C TYR A 102 16.12 -16.67 -2.70
N ARG A 103 16.07 -17.57 -3.69
CA ARG A 103 17.27 -18.06 -4.38
C ARG A 103 18.00 -16.90 -5.05
N GLU A 104 17.28 -16.03 -5.75
CA GLU A 104 17.83 -14.86 -6.42
C GLU A 104 18.47 -13.90 -5.41
N ALA A 105 17.79 -13.58 -4.31
CA ALA A 105 18.33 -12.72 -3.27
C ALA A 105 19.64 -13.28 -2.66
N PHE A 106 19.68 -14.58 -2.30
CA PHE A 106 20.91 -15.19 -1.78
C PHE A 106 22.04 -15.27 -2.83
N VAL A 107 21.72 -15.48 -4.10
CA VAL A 107 22.71 -15.40 -5.20
C VAL A 107 23.24 -13.97 -5.34
N GLY A 108 22.37 -12.97 -5.25
CA GLY A 108 22.74 -11.55 -5.25
C GLY A 108 23.68 -11.21 -4.10
N TRP A 109 23.35 -11.64 -2.87
CA TRP A 109 24.19 -11.47 -1.69
C TRP A 109 25.56 -12.12 -1.87
N LYS A 110 25.60 -13.39 -2.30
CA LYS A 110 26.86 -14.10 -2.56
C LYS A 110 27.72 -13.34 -3.56
N THR A 111 27.12 -12.83 -4.63
CA THR A 111 27.80 -12.06 -5.67
C THR A 111 28.35 -10.74 -5.13
N ALA A 112 27.57 -10.00 -4.34
CA ALA A 112 27.98 -8.73 -3.75
C ALA A 112 29.13 -8.93 -2.75
N VAL A 113 29.00 -9.90 -1.85
CA VAL A 113 30.04 -10.28 -0.89
C VAL A 113 31.30 -10.77 -1.62
N SER A 114 31.15 -11.64 -2.61
CA SER A 114 32.24 -12.13 -3.46
C SER A 114 33.04 -10.99 -4.07
N ARG A 115 32.35 -10.03 -4.71
CA ARG A 115 32.98 -8.87 -5.32
C ARG A 115 33.69 -7.99 -4.29
N HIS A 116 33.04 -7.73 -3.16
CA HIS A 116 33.56 -6.85 -2.11
C HIS A 116 34.83 -7.41 -1.46
N PHE A 117 34.83 -8.72 -1.16
CA PHE A 117 35.96 -9.41 -0.54
C PHE A 117 36.98 -9.97 -1.54
N GLN A 118 36.74 -9.83 -2.85
CA GLN A 118 37.58 -10.35 -3.93
C GLN A 118 37.80 -11.87 -3.83
N ILE A 119 36.72 -12.61 -3.57
CA ILE A 119 36.67 -14.07 -3.44
C ILE A 119 35.70 -14.65 -4.46
N GLU A 120 35.90 -15.88 -4.91
CA GLU A 120 34.96 -16.55 -5.83
C GLU A 120 33.60 -16.82 -5.15
N PRO A 121 32.45 -16.59 -5.81
CA PRO A 121 31.11 -16.77 -5.23
C PRO A 121 30.87 -18.17 -4.64
N GLU A 122 31.42 -19.21 -5.26
CA GLU A 122 31.28 -20.61 -4.86
C GLU A 122 31.95 -20.90 -3.52
N ARG A 123 32.92 -20.07 -3.13
CA ARG A 123 33.62 -20.17 -1.84
C ARG A 123 32.90 -19.46 -0.71
N VAL A 124 31.85 -18.68 -1.01
CA VAL A 124 30.97 -18.06 -0.02
C VAL A 124 29.87 -19.04 0.37
N GLN A 125 29.96 -19.61 1.56
CA GLN A 125 29.02 -20.63 2.02
C GLN A 125 28.00 -20.04 2.97
N PHE A 126 26.72 -20.12 2.60
CA PHE A 126 25.59 -19.74 3.44
C PHE A 126 24.99 -21.01 4.03
N SER A 127 24.77 -21.07 5.34
CA SER A 127 24.00 -22.15 5.94
C SER A 127 22.53 -22.00 5.59
N GLN A 128 21.87 -23.13 5.33
CA GLN A 128 20.41 -23.18 5.16
C GLN A 128 19.68 -23.43 6.49
N GLU A 129 20.44 -23.59 7.58
CA GLU A 129 19.91 -23.72 8.93
C GLU A 129 19.70 -22.33 9.53
N PHE A 130 18.44 -22.03 9.86
CA PHE A 130 18.02 -20.79 10.50
C PHE A 130 17.66 -21.04 11.97
N GLU A 131 18.25 -20.26 12.87
CA GLU A 131 17.96 -20.26 14.30
C GLU A 131 16.97 -19.12 14.63
N GLY A 132 15.96 -19.36 15.46
CA GLY A 132 15.12 -18.29 15.98
C GLY A 132 15.88 -17.45 17.01
N VAL A 133 15.83 -16.13 16.89
CA VAL A 133 16.55 -15.20 17.77
C VAL A 133 15.63 -14.12 18.34
N ARG A 134 16.00 -13.61 19.51
CA ARG A 134 15.41 -12.42 20.12
C ARG A 134 16.48 -11.35 20.22
N LEU A 135 16.23 -10.20 19.60
CA LEU A 135 17.15 -9.07 19.56
C LEU A 135 16.55 -7.89 20.31
N GLU A 136 17.40 -7.11 20.97
CA GLU A 136 17.00 -5.84 21.58
C GLU A 136 17.74 -4.69 20.91
N VAL A 137 16.97 -3.69 20.49
CA VAL A 137 17.48 -2.47 19.86
C VAL A 137 17.34 -1.30 20.82
N GLN A 138 18.39 -0.50 20.90
CA GLN A 138 18.46 0.69 21.73
C GLN A 138 18.99 1.88 20.96
N HIS A 139 18.36 3.02 21.18
CA HIS A 139 18.82 4.30 20.66
C HIS A 139 19.25 5.19 21.82
N ILE A 140 20.56 5.41 21.94
CA ILE A 140 21.15 6.24 22.99
C ILE A 140 21.81 7.45 22.35
N SER A 141 21.70 8.61 22.97
CA SER A 141 22.49 9.78 22.60
C SER A 141 23.40 10.20 23.75
N GLY A 142 24.63 10.59 23.43
CA GLY A 142 25.59 11.11 24.39
C GLY A 142 26.21 12.42 23.90
N THR A 143 26.70 13.21 24.84
CA THR A 143 27.37 14.48 24.60
C THR A 143 28.88 14.30 24.70
N ALA A 144 29.62 14.84 23.75
CA ALA A 144 31.08 14.75 23.75
C ALA A 144 31.68 15.66 24.82
N THR A 145 32.66 15.12 25.55
CA THR A 145 33.46 15.87 26.51
C THR A 145 34.94 15.74 26.16
N GLU A 146 35.69 16.81 26.38
CA GLU A 146 37.14 16.87 26.24
C GLU A 146 37.74 17.36 27.56
N HIS A 147 38.59 16.56 28.20
CA HIS A 147 39.09 16.81 29.57
C HIS A 147 37.94 17.03 30.57
N ASP A 148 36.89 16.22 30.48
CA ASP A 148 35.65 16.33 31.27
C ASP A 148 34.88 17.66 31.11
N VAL A 149 35.24 18.49 30.13
CA VAL A 149 34.49 19.69 29.76
C VAL A 149 33.60 19.38 28.56
N VAL A 150 32.31 19.73 28.67
CA VAL A 150 31.34 19.56 27.58
C VAL A 150 31.74 20.43 26.39
N LEU A 151 31.83 19.79 25.21
CA LEU A 151 32.09 20.49 23.95
C LEU A 151 30.79 21.17 23.48
N SER A 152 30.65 22.46 23.85
CA SER A 152 29.47 23.29 23.56
C SER A 152 29.82 24.59 22.86
N GLY A 153 28.98 25.01 21.92
CA GLY A 153 29.07 26.32 21.25
C GLY A 153 29.04 26.25 19.74
N LEU A 154 28.58 27.33 19.09
CA LEU A 154 28.38 27.42 17.63
C LEU A 154 29.67 27.27 16.79
N LYS A 155 30.85 27.30 17.41
CA LYS A 155 32.15 27.13 16.74
C LYS A 155 32.72 25.73 16.91
N GLU A 156 32.14 24.90 17.77
CA GLU A 156 32.54 23.52 17.93
C GLU A 156 31.96 22.68 16.79
N SER A 157 32.75 21.77 16.25
CA SER A 157 32.31 20.79 15.25
C SER A 157 33.06 19.48 15.41
N TRP A 158 32.48 18.41 14.88
CA TRP A 158 33.12 17.09 14.81
C TRP A 158 34.30 17.07 13.83
N SER A 159 35.51 17.27 14.35
CA SER A 159 36.74 16.95 13.61
C SER A 159 36.97 15.43 13.53
N GLU A 160 37.75 14.99 12.54
CA GLU A 160 38.12 13.57 12.42
C GLU A 160 38.88 13.08 13.66
N GLU A 161 39.77 13.90 14.22
CA GLU A 161 40.47 13.60 15.48
C GLU A 161 39.50 13.37 16.64
N ARG A 162 38.46 14.20 16.74
CA ARG A 162 37.44 14.05 17.78
C ARG A 162 36.58 12.80 17.58
N LYS A 163 36.18 12.51 16.34
CA LYS A 163 35.46 11.27 16.03
C LYS A 163 36.32 10.05 16.39
N LEU A 164 37.62 10.07 16.08
CA LEU A 164 38.55 9.00 16.43
C LEU A 164 38.71 8.83 17.94
N GLY A 165 38.84 9.91 18.71
CA GLY A 165 38.93 9.80 20.18
C GLY A 165 37.65 9.23 20.81
N VAL A 166 36.47 9.68 20.37
CA VAL A 166 35.19 9.13 20.84
C VAL A 166 35.00 7.68 20.38
N LYS A 167 35.46 7.34 19.18
CA LYS A 167 35.49 5.96 18.70
C LYS A 167 36.28 5.06 19.65
N THR A 168 37.47 5.47 20.09
CA THR A 168 38.29 4.67 21.03
C THR A 168 37.51 4.37 22.32
N PHE A 169 36.84 5.37 22.88
CA PHE A 169 35.94 5.20 24.02
C PHE A 169 34.81 4.19 23.73
N LEU A 170 34.13 4.34 22.59
CA LEU A 170 33.02 3.44 22.23
C LEU A 170 33.50 2.01 22.01
N VAL A 171 34.62 1.79 21.31
CA VAL A 171 35.20 0.46 21.10
C VAL A 171 35.60 -0.18 22.44
N HIS A 172 36.15 0.60 23.38
CA HIS A 172 36.44 0.13 24.73
C HIS A 172 35.18 -0.35 25.45
N TRP A 173 34.11 0.45 25.43
CA TRP A 173 32.82 0.06 25.99
C TRP A 173 32.23 -1.19 25.29
N MET A 174 32.26 -1.22 23.96
CA MET A 174 31.74 -2.33 23.15
C MET A 174 32.40 -3.66 23.50
N ARG A 175 33.72 -3.67 23.70
CA ARG A 175 34.46 -4.86 24.15
C ARG A 175 33.98 -5.32 25.52
N SER A 176 33.82 -4.38 26.46
CA SER A 176 33.37 -4.68 27.82
C SER A 176 31.93 -5.21 27.90
N ILE A 177 31.00 -4.63 27.13
CA ILE A 177 29.59 -5.06 27.16
C ILE A 177 29.36 -6.35 26.37
N SER A 178 30.12 -6.61 25.28
CA SER A 178 29.88 -7.75 24.39
C SER A 178 30.15 -9.12 25.03
N ASP A 179 30.99 -9.15 26.07
CA ASP A 179 31.21 -10.35 26.89
C ASP A 179 29.98 -10.75 27.69
N ARG A 180 29.10 -9.79 28.00
CA ARG A 180 27.86 -9.99 28.78
C ARG A 180 26.63 -10.11 27.89
N PHE A 181 26.57 -9.29 26.85
CA PHE A 181 25.47 -9.22 25.89
C PHE A 181 26.06 -9.14 24.49
N PRO A 182 25.92 -10.20 23.66
CA PRO A 182 26.48 -10.19 22.32
C PRO A 182 25.99 -8.99 21.51
N LEU A 183 26.86 -8.00 21.33
CA LEU A 183 26.60 -6.87 20.44
C LEU A 183 26.68 -7.36 18.99
N ILE A 184 25.69 -7.00 18.17
CA ILE A 184 25.58 -7.42 16.76
C ILE A 184 25.78 -6.21 15.82
N LEU A 185 25.38 -5.03 16.27
CA LEU A 185 25.49 -3.81 15.47
C LEU A 185 25.62 -2.59 16.39
N ILE A 186 26.48 -1.66 15.99
CA ILE A 186 26.38 -0.26 16.41
C ILE A 186 26.40 0.63 15.18
N ARG A 187 25.49 1.60 15.10
CA ARG A 187 25.55 2.70 14.12
C ARG A 187 25.65 4.00 14.88
N THR A 188 26.55 4.87 14.43
CA THR A 188 26.81 6.16 15.06
C THR A 188 26.52 7.28 14.08
N GLU A 189 25.74 8.25 14.52
CA GLU A 189 25.57 9.53 13.81
C GLU A 189 26.14 10.66 14.65
N TRP A 190 26.93 11.51 14.01
CA TRP A 190 27.58 12.67 14.64
C TRP A 190 26.73 13.91 14.35
N LYS A 191 26.33 14.64 15.39
CA LYS A 191 25.45 15.81 15.29
C LYS A 191 26.14 17.05 15.85
N ASP A 192 26.33 18.04 14.98
CA ASP A 192 26.84 19.38 15.31
C ASP A 192 25.68 20.29 15.71
N ASN A 193 25.31 20.28 16.99
CA ASN A 193 24.25 21.11 17.55
C ASN A 193 24.84 22.13 18.54
N LEU A 194 24.03 22.66 19.48
CA LEU A 194 24.54 23.47 20.60
C LEU A 194 25.65 22.74 21.39
N HIS A 195 25.56 21.41 21.44
CA HIS A 195 26.58 20.50 21.93
C HIS A 195 26.97 19.53 20.83
N LEU A 196 28.22 19.08 20.83
CA LEU A 196 28.63 17.94 19.99
C LEU A 196 28.01 16.68 20.57
N THR A 197 27.06 16.10 19.84
CA THR A 197 26.34 14.90 20.27
C THR A 197 26.57 13.75 19.31
N SER A 198 26.55 12.54 19.84
CA SER A 198 26.57 11.30 19.05
C SER A 198 25.32 10.51 19.39
N THR A 199 24.56 10.11 18.37
CA THR A 199 23.45 9.16 18.51
C THR A 199 23.91 7.78 18.07
N MET A 200 23.57 6.76 18.85
CA MET A 200 24.00 5.38 18.72
C MET A 200 22.79 4.46 18.65
N ASP A 201 22.63 3.76 17.53
CA ASP A 201 21.71 2.64 17.40
C ASP A 201 22.47 1.34 17.66
N MET A 202 22.08 0.61 18.69
CA MET A 202 22.76 -0.60 19.13
C MET A 202 21.79 -1.78 19.09
N CYS A 203 22.28 -2.93 18.63
CA CYS A 203 21.49 -4.16 18.63
C CYS A 203 22.25 -5.29 19.33
N PHE A 204 21.56 -5.97 20.24
CA PHE A 204 22.09 -7.07 21.04
C PHE A 204 21.35 -8.36 20.78
N ASP A 205 22.07 -9.48 20.70
CA ASP A 205 21.50 -10.82 20.80
C ASP A 205 21.12 -11.08 22.25
N VAL A 206 19.83 -11.18 22.54
CA VAL A 206 19.33 -11.50 23.88
C VAL A 206 18.65 -12.88 23.89
N THR A 207 18.94 -13.70 22.88
CA THR A 207 18.44 -15.07 22.77
C THR A 207 18.88 -15.88 23.98
N GLY A 208 17.93 -16.57 24.63
CA GLY A 208 18.16 -17.34 25.85
C GLY A 208 18.13 -16.53 27.15
N LEU A 209 18.04 -15.20 27.10
CA LEU A 209 17.84 -14.37 28.29
C LEU A 209 16.36 -14.30 28.67
N THR A 210 16.05 -14.37 29.96
CA THR A 210 14.67 -14.24 30.47
C THR A 210 14.06 -12.89 30.06
N LYS A 211 12.74 -12.84 29.83
CA LYS A 211 12.05 -11.60 29.43
C LYS A 211 12.30 -10.48 30.45
N GLY A 212 12.73 -9.31 29.98
CA GLY A 212 12.87 -8.10 30.82
C GLY A 212 14.30 -7.63 31.06
N LEU A 213 15.17 -7.65 30.04
CA LEU A 213 16.39 -6.87 30.09
C LEU A 213 16.00 -5.40 30.27
N ARG A 214 16.40 -4.82 31.40
CA ARG A 214 16.12 -3.41 31.68
C ARG A 214 17.02 -2.57 30.80
N ILE A 215 16.44 -1.64 30.04
CA ILE A 215 17.19 -0.73 29.15
C ILE A 215 18.34 -0.05 29.88
N ASN A 216 18.05 0.39 31.10
CA ASN A 216 19.02 1.06 31.96
C ASN A 216 20.30 0.24 32.11
N LEU A 217 20.30 -1.10 31.98
CA LEU A 217 21.52 -1.91 32.11
C LEU A 217 22.62 -1.49 31.12
N PHE A 218 22.26 -1.10 29.90
CA PHE A 218 23.25 -0.72 28.89
C PHE A 218 23.68 0.73 29.07
N THR A 219 22.73 1.63 29.31
CA THR A 219 22.99 3.05 29.62
C THR A 219 23.84 3.17 30.90
N ASP A 220 23.50 2.43 31.96
CA ASP A 220 24.24 2.39 33.24
C ASP A 220 25.67 1.87 33.03
N HIS A 221 25.85 0.84 32.20
CA HIS A 221 27.19 0.34 31.87
C HIS A 221 28.01 1.36 31.07
N LEU A 222 27.37 2.09 30.16
CA LEU A 222 28.00 3.16 29.39
C LEU A 222 28.40 4.34 30.29
N VAL A 223 27.53 4.76 31.22
CA VAL A 223 27.80 5.75 32.27
C VAL A 223 28.99 5.31 33.13
N GLN A 224 28.96 4.08 33.64
CA GLN A 224 30.05 3.54 34.47
C GLN A 224 31.38 3.49 33.71
N THR A 225 31.34 3.13 32.42
CA THR A 225 32.52 3.11 31.56
C THR A 225 33.04 4.53 31.36
N ALA A 226 32.19 5.51 31.09
CA ALA A 226 32.59 6.90 30.92
C ALA A 226 33.22 7.51 32.18
N GLN A 227 32.76 7.11 33.37
CA GLN A 227 33.33 7.54 34.66
C GLN A 227 34.72 6.96 34.93
N THR A 228 35.02 5.76 34.42
CA THR A 228 36.29 5.06 34.65
C THR A 228 37.29 5.23 33.50
N TYR A 229 36.83 5.68 32.33
CA TYR A 229 37.66 5.93 31.16
C TYR A 229 38.54 7.18 31.36
N GLN A 230 39.86 6.96 31.28
CA GLN A 230 40.87 7.96 31.63
C GLN A 230 41.30 8.86 30.48
N GLU A 231 40.99 8.54 29.23
CA GLU A 231 41.36 9.40 28.11
C GLU A 231 40.46 10.63 28.02
N ASN A 232 41.01 11.69 27.43
CA ASN A 232 40.41 13.02 27.48
C ASN A 232 39.09 13.13 26.73
N LEU A 233 38.89 12.35 25.67
CA LEU A 233 37.73 12.47 24.78
C LEU A 233 36.80 11.26 24.91
N LYS A 234 35.55 11.51 25.33
CA LYS A 234 34.53 10.48 25.55
C LYS A 234 33.13 11.05 25.40
N LEU A 235 32.11 10.20 25.56
CA LEU A 235 30.72 10.63 25.68
C LEU A 235 30.27 10.62 27.14
N MET A 236 29.40 11.56 27.50
CA MET A 236 28.75 11.72 28.80
C MET A 236 27.27 12.09 28.58
N ASP A 237 26.52 12.32 29.67
CA ASP A 237 25.14 12.82 29.65
C ASP A 237 24.21 12.00 28.73
N PHE A 238 24.22 10.69 28.92
CA PHE A 238 23.47 9.78 28.07
C PHE A 238 21.97 9.95 28.27
N SER A 239 21.24 9.99 27.15
CA SER A 239 19.78 9.99 27.12
C SER A 239 19.26 8.97 26.12
N GLU A 240 18.22 8.27 26.53
CA GLU A 240 17.53 7.28 25.72
C GLU A 240 16.49 7.97 24.83
N LYS A 241 16.32 7.47 23.59
CA LYS A 241 15.26 7.94 22.71
C LYS A 241 14.45 6.77 22.16
N TYR A 242 13.21 7.05 21.78
CA TYR A 242 12.36 6.09 21.09
C TYR A 242 12.92 5.74 19.72
N THR A 243 13.10 4.46 19.45
CA THR A 243 13.51 3.95 18.14
C THR A 243 12.27 3.57 17.32
N LYS A 244 12.21 4.00 16.07
CA LYS A 244 11.35 3.38 15.05
C LYS A 244 12.22 2.39 14.28
N TYR A 245 12.05 1.09 14.51
CA TYR A 245 12.80 0.08 13.76
C TYR A 245 11.93 -0.58 12.69
N VAL A 246 12.58 -1.30 11.77
CA VAL A 246 12.02 -2.00 10.62
C VAL A 246 10.75 -2.75 11.01
N ASP A 247 9.66 -2.45 10.29
CA ASP A 247 8.38 -3.10 10.47
C ASP A 247 8.47 -4.57 10.03
N SER A 248 8.56 -5.47 11.02
CA SER A 248 8.63 -6.90 10.77
C SER A 248 7.33 -7.47 10.18
N SER A 249 6.22 -6.71 10.20
CA SER A 249 4.90 -7.19 9.78
C SER A 249 4.65 -7.18 8.28
N ARG A 250 5.52 -6.53 7.49
CA ARG A 250 5.37 -6.56 6.02
C ARG A 250 5.60 -7.98 5.50
N PRO A 251 4.83 -8.48 4.52
CA PRO A 251 5.14 -9.75 3.88
C PRO A 251 6.45 -9.64 3.08
N LEU A 252 7.24 -10.71 3.04
CA LEU A 252 8.41 -10.82 2.17
C LEU A 252 7.97 -11.17 0.76
N PHE A 253 8.58 -10.53 -0.23
CA PHE A 253 8.27 -10.72 -1.65
C PHE A 253 6.78 -10.49 -1.93
N LYS A 254 6.26 -9.34 -1.48
CA LYS A 254 4.84 -8.97 -1.59
C LYS A 254 4.29 -9.25 -2.99
N GLN A 255 5.05 -8.93 -4.03
CA GLN A 255 4.66 -9.19 -5.42
C GLN A 255 4.39 -10.68 -5.70
N CYS A 256 5.23 -11.61 -5.22
CA CYS A 256 4.96 -13.05 -5.40
C CYS A 256 3.70 -13.52 -4.69
N VAL A 257 3.38 -12.93 -3.53
CA VAL A 257 2.15 -13.25 -2.79
C VAL A 257 0.95 -12.70 -3.55
N ASP A 258 1.05 -11.45 -4.00
CA ASP A 258 0.01 -10.77 -4.76
C ASP A 258 -0.26 -11.48 -6.11
N ASP A 259 0.79 -11.92 -6.83
CA ASP A 259 0.67 -12.64 -8.10
C ASP A 259 0.04 -14.03 -7.93
N SER A 260 0.38 -14.74 -6.84
CA SER A 260 -0.22 -16.04 -6.55
C SER A 260 -1.69 -15.90 -6.18
N GLU A 261 -2.03 -14.89 -5.39
CA GLU A 261 -3.42 -14.60 -5.06
C GLU A 261 -4.19 -14.17 -6.31
N GLN A 262 -3.58 -13.37 -7.19
CA GLN A 262 -4.19 -12.97 -8.47
C GLN A 262 -4.45 -14.17 -9.38
N ALA A 263 -3.57 -15.19 -9.38
CA ALA A 263 -3.76 -16.42 -10.15
C ALA A 263 -4.90 -17.31 -9.63
N GLU A 264 -5.31 -17.14 -8.37
CA GLU A 264 -6.44 -17.86 -7.76
C GLU A 264 -7.78 -17.14 -7.98
N ILE A 265 -7.77 -15.91 -8.51
CA ILE A 265 -8.97 -15.11 -8.73
C ILE A 265 -9.45 -15.30 -10.16
N ASP A 266 -10.68 -15.80 -10.30
CA ASP A 266 -11.34 -15.86 -11.60
C ASP A 266 -11.56 -14.44 -12.14
N VAL A 267 -10.88 -14.13 -13.23
CA VAL A 267 -11.06 -12.85 -13.94
C VAL A 267 -12.24 -12.97 -14.89
N GLU A 268 -13.28 -12.20 -14.61
CA GLU A 268 -14.44 -12.14 -15.48
C GLU A 268 -14.38 -10.91 -16.40
N THR A 269 -14.67 -11.15 -17.68
CA THR A 269 -14.62 -10.10 -18.70
C THR A 269 -15.90 -10.07 -19.52
N ILE A 270 -16.43 -8.88 -19.73
CA ILE A 270 -17.60 -8.63 -20.57
C ILE A 270 -17.14 -8.05 -21.89
N THR A 271 -17.60 -8.61 -23.00
CA THR A 271 -17.45 -7.99 -24.31
C THR A 271 -18.72 -7.23 -24.66
N GLY A 272 -18.56 -6.03 -25.22
CA GLY A 272 -19.70 -5.21 -25.61
C GLY A 272 -19.30 -4.16 -26.63
N SER A 273 -20.05 -3.06 -26.63
CA SER A 273 -19.78 -1.92 -27.48
C SER A 273 -19.89 -0.62 -26.70
N ALA A 274 -19.14 0.39 -27.13
CA ALA A 274 -19.27 1.75 -26.61
C ALA A 274 -19.53 2.76 -27.72
N PHE A 275 -20.21 3.85 -27.38
CA PHE A 275 -20.43 5.01 -28.24
C PHE A 275 -20.43 6.31 -27.43
N GLU A 276 -20.29 7.43 -28.12
CA GLU A 276 -20.20 8.74 -27.48
C GLU A 276 -21.53 9.50 -27.48
N VAL A 277 -21.83 10.18 -26.38
CA VAL A 277 -22.93 11.14 -26.24
C VAL A 277 -22.36 12.47 -25.79
N GLU A 278 -22.70 13.57 -26.48
CA GLU A 278 -22.34 14.92 -26.08
C GLU A 278 -23.56 15.66 -25.52
N LEU A 279 -23.40 16.28 -24.35
CA LEU A 279 -24.42 17.06 -23.66
C LEU A 279 -23.88 18.48 -23.43
N GLU A 280 -24.66 19.53 -23.76
CA GLU A 280 -24.30 20.92 -23.43
C GLU A 280 -24.64 21.26 -21.97
N ILE A 281 -23.97 20.56 -21.05
CA ILE A 281 -24.03 20.78 -19.59
C ILE A 281 -22.63 20.89 -19.00
N GLU A 282 -22.48 21.77 -18.01
CA GLU A 282 -21.27 21.88 -17.21
C GLU A 282 -21.34 20.86 -16.05
N GLU A 283 -20.25 20.11 -15.84
CA GLU A 283 -20.18 19.06 -14.81
C GLU A 283 -20.45 19.58 -13.38
N GLY A 284 -20.09 20.84 -13.13
CA GLY A 284 -20.28 21.50 -11.83
C GLY A 284 -21.74 21.71 -11.42
N ASP A 285 -22.69 21.71 -12.36
CA ASP A 285 -24.12 21.92 -12.05
C ASP A 285 -24.70 20.73 -11.28
N TRP A 286 -24.25 19.52 -11.58
CA TRP A 286 -24.74 18.27 -10.97
C TRP A 286 -23.88 17.79 -9.79
N ALA A 287 -22.67 18.33 -9.64
CA ALA A 287 -21.79 18.03 -8.51
C ALA A 287 -22.46 18.33 -7.16
N LYS A 288 -23.29 19.39 -7.07
CA LYS A 288 -23.99 19.77 -5.84
C LYS A 288 -25.10 18.80 -5.45
N GLU A 289 -25.87 18.33 -6.42
CA GLU A 289 -26.92 17.33 -6.17
C GLU A 289 -26.33 15.99 -5.72
N ALA A 290 -25.13 15.68 -6.20
CA ALA A 290 -24.39 14.50 -5.77
C ALA A 290 -23.78 14.61 -4.36
N GLU A 291 -23.72 15.79 -3.72
CA GLU A 291 -23.15 15.92 -2.37
C GLU A 291 -24.00 15.24 -1.30
N THR A 292 -25.32 15.14 -1.50
CA THR A 292 -26.27 14.57 -0.53
C THR A 292 -26.65 13.12 -0.82
N ASP A 293 -26.38 12.62 -2.02
CA ASP A 293 -26.63 11.22 -2.39
C ASP A 293 -25.62 10.29 -1.67
N LEU A 294 -26.08 9.15 -1.15
CA LEU A 294 -25.22 8.15 -0.52
C LEU A 294 -24.45 7.30 -1.55
N ASN A 295 -24.90 7.28 -2.80
CA ASN A 295 -24.24 6.51 -3.86
C ASN A 295 -22.84 7.09 -4.17
N PRO A 296 -21.75 6.32 -4.01
CA PRO A 296 -20.42 6.79 -4.39
C PRO A 296 -20.28 7.04 -5.90
N TYR A 297 -21.03 6.33 -6.75
CA TYR A 297 -21.01 6.55 -8.20
C TYR A 297 -21.42 7.98 -8.57
N SER A 298 -22.44 8.54 -7.91
CA SER A 298 -22.86 9.92 -8.15
C SER A 298 -21.82 10.95 -7.71
N GLY A 299 -21.00 10.66 -6.70
CA GLY A 299 -19.91 11.55 -6.30
C GLY A 299 -18.69 11.50 -7.23
N TRP A 300 -18.46 10.36 -7.89
CA TRP A 300 -17.37 10.20 -8.86
C TRP A 300 -17.76 10.69 -10.26
N SER A 301 -18.94 10.31 -10.75
CA SER A 301 -19.45 10.67 -12.09
C SER A 301 -20.95 11.04 -12.01
N PRO A 302 -21.29 12.26 -11.55
CA PRO A 302 -22.67 12.66 -11.29
C PRO A 302 -23.56 12.62 -12.53
N ILE A 303 -23.02 13.01 -13.68
CA ILE A 303 -23.78 13.01 -14.94
C ILE A 303 -24.07 11.59 -15.40
N CYS A 304 -23.13 10.66 -15.26
CA CYS A 304 -23.36 9.27 -15.63
C CYS A 304 -24.33 8.54 -14.68
N ASP A 305 -24.31 8.87 -13.39
CA ASP A 305 -25.31 8.38 -12.44
C ASP A 305 -26.73 8.82 -12.85
N GLN A 306 -26.91 10.10 -13.17
CA GLN A 306 -28.19 10.62 -13.66
C GLN A 306 -28.59 10.03 -15.02
N PHE A 307 -27.64 9.93 -15.95
CA PHE A 307 -27.85 9.31 -17.25
C PHE A 307 -28.32 7.85 -17.13
N SER A 308 -27.70 7.09 -16.22
CA SER A 308 -28.07 5.70 -15.95
C SER A 308 -29.45 5.60 -15.33
N LYS A 309 -29.78 6.44 -14.33
CA LYS A 309 -31.11 6.49 -13.69
C LYS A 309 -32.23 6.72 -14.70
N ILE A 310 -32.05 7.63 -15.66
CA ILE A 310 -33.04 7.85 -16.74
C ILE A 310 -33.13 6.60 -17.61
N THR A 311 -31.98 6.04 -18.00
CA THR A 311 -31.91 4.91 -18.93
C THR A 311 -32.61 3.67 -18.37
N TYR A 312 -32.48 3.39 -17.08
CA TYR A 312 -33.19 2.28 -16.43
C TYR A 312 -34.71 2.46 -16.39
N GLY A 313 -35.21 3.70 -16.47
CA GLY A 313 -36.64 3.99 -16.58
C GLY A 313 -37.19 3.93 -18.01
N MET A 314 -36.41 3.47 -18.98
CA MET A 314 -36.79 3.42 -20.40
C MET A 314 -37.15 2.01 -20.87
N ASP A 315 -36.80 1.70 -22.11
CA ASP A 315 -37.02 0.43 -22.80
C ASP A 315 -36.12 -0.67 -22.21
N GLU A 316 -36.69 -1.86 -22.00
CA GLU A 316 -36.00 -3.00 -21.38
C GLU A 316 -34.74 -3.42 -22.13
N VAL A 317 -34.69 -3.25 -23.47
CA VAL A 317 -33.52 -3.57 -24.28
C VAL A 317 -32.37 -2.63 -23.96
N ILE A 318 -32.61 -1.32 -23.87
CA ILE A 318 -31.54 -0.35 -23.55
C ILE A 318 -31.15 -0.48 -22.07
N ALA A 319 -32.14 -0.53 -21.18
CA ALA A 319 -31.91 -0.62 -19.73
C ALA A 319 -31.14 -1.89 -19.36
N GLY A 320 -31.56 -3.05 -19.87
CA GLY A 320 -30.94 -4.34 -19.61
C GLY A 320 -29.59 -4.54 -20.28
N ASN A 321 -29.21 -3.68 -21.23
CA ASN A 321 -27.89 -3.73 -21.86
C ASN A 321 -26.95 -2.60 -21.41
N LEU A 322 -27.37 -1.63 -20.60
CA LEU A 322 -26.47 -0.59 -20.11
C LEU A 322 -25.51 -1.16 -19.06
N ILE A 323 -24.22 -1.24 -19.38
CA ILE A 323 -23.19 -1.75 -18.46
C ILE A 323 -22.52 -0.62 -17.68
N GLY A 324 -22.40 0.56 -18.28
CA GLY A 324 -21.69 1.67 -17.63
C GLY A 324 -21.65 2.94 -18.44
N CYS A 325 -21.11 3.98 -17.82
CA CYS A 325 -20.95 5.29 -18.40
C CYS A 325 -19.72 5.97 -17.78
N ARG A 326 -18.95 6.67 -18.62
CA ARG A 326 -17.83 7.52 -18.20
C ARG A 326 -18.03 8.93 -18.73
N SER A 327 -17.94 9.94 -17.86
CA SER A 327 -18.11 11.35 -18.24
C SER A 327 -16.78 12.11 -18.22
N VAL A 328 -16.60 13.02 -19.17
CA VAL A 328 -15.48 13.97 -19.20
C VAL A 328 -15.99 15.37 -19.55
N GLY A 329 -15.72 16.35 -18.69
CA GLY A 329 -16.00 17.76 -18.96
C GLY A 329 -15.06 18.34 -20.04
N VAL A 330 -15.64 18.95 -21.07
CA VAL A 330 -14.94 19.63 -22.18
C VAL A 330 -15.55 21.02 -22.37
N GLY A 331 -15.04 22.00 -21.61
CA GLY A 331 -15.56 23.37 -21.64
C GLY A 331 -16.98 23.44 -21.07
N LYS A 332 -17.95 23.85 -21.90
CA LYS A 332 -19.38 23.92 -21.53
C LYS A 332 -20.16 22.65 -21.84
N LYS A 333 -19.46 21.61 -22.25
CA LYS A 333 -20.04 20.36 -22.70
C LYS A 333 -19.50 19.23 -21.85
N THR A 334 -20.30 18.19 -21.69
CA THR A 334 -19.86 16.92 -21.12
C THR A 334 -19.96 15.86 -22.20
N GLN A 335 -18.86 15.14 -22.41
CA GLN A 335 -18.81 13.98 -23.27
C GLN A 335 -18.96 12.72 -22.42
N LEU A 336 -19.85 11.82 -22.84
CA LEU A 336 -20.12 10.55 -22.19
C LEU A 336 -19.72 9.41 -23.13
N ALA A 337 -18.84 8.53 -22.66
CA ALA A 337 -18.68 7.21 -23.26
C ALA A 337 -19.69 6.27 -22.60
N VAL A 338 -20.63 5.75 -23.38
CA VAL A 338 -21.71 4.86 -22.92
C VAL A 338 -21.40 3.43 -23.35
N TYR A 339 -21.45 2.49 -22.40
CA TYR A 339 -21.05 1.10 -22.60
C TYR A 339 -22.28 0.19 -22.56
N LEU A 340 -22.45 -0.61 -23.61
CA LEU A 340 -23.57 -1.54 -23.78
C LEU A 340 -23.08 -2.99 -23.89
N ALA A 341 -23.84 -3.93 -23.32
CA ALA A 341 -23.65 -5.38 -23.40
C ALA A 341 -24.02 -5.98 -24.76
N LEU A 342 -23.97 -5.17 -25.81
CA LEU A 342 -24.35 -5.54 -27.16
C LEU A 342 -23.12 -5.67 -28.04
N SER A 343 -23.14 -6.66 -28.93
CA SER A 343 -22.07 -6.82 -29.90
C SER A 343 -22.06 -5.64 -30.88
N LEU A 344 -20.89 -5.34 -31.44
CA LEU A 344 -20.79 -4.31 -32.48
C LEU A 344 -21.67 -4.66 -33.68
N THR A 345 -21.85 -5.94 -33.97
CA THR A 345 -22.71 -6.43 -35.05
C THR A 345 -24.16 -6.06 -34.81
N ASP A 346 -24.68 -6.21 -33.59
CA ASP A 346 -26.08 -5.87 -33.27
C ASP A 346 -26.35 -4.37 -33.42
N LEU A 347 -25.37 -3.54 -33.07
CA LEU A 347 -25.45 -2.08 -33.21
C LEU A 347 -25.23 -1.57 -34.63
N THR A 348 -24.66 -2.38 -35.53
CA THR A 348 -24.36 -1.98 -36.91
C THR A 348 -25.17 -2.73 -37.96
N ASP A 349 -25.98 -3.73 -37.59
CA ASP A 349 -26.82 -4.46 -38.52
C ASP A 349 -27.81 -3.50 -39.21
N GLU A 350 -27.87 -3.61 -40.54
CA GLU A 350 -28.81 -2.86 -41.37
C GLU A 350 -30.26 -3.29 -41.09
N ARG A 351 -30.48 -4.56 -40.74
CA ARG A 351 -31.82 -5.12 -40.46
C ARG A 351 -32.49 -4.48 -39.26
N THR A 352 -31.72 -4.09 -38.25
CA THR A 352 -32.23 -3.49 -37.00
C THR A 352 -32.17 -1.95 -37.03
N THR A 353 -31.74 -1.35 -38.14
CA THR A 353 -31.48 0.11 -38.21
C THR A 353 -32.72 0.96 -37.92
N ALA A 354 -33.89 0.58 -38.43
CA ALA A 354 -35.14 1.31 -38.15
C ALA A 354 -35.50 1.27 -36.65
N CYS A 355 -35.38 0.08 -36.05
CA CYS A 355 -35.59 -0.15 -34.62
C CYS A 355 -34.65 0.65 -33.74
N ARG A 356 -33.35 0.47 -33.98
CA ARG A 356 -32.28 1.19 -33.28
C ARG A 356 -32.51 2.69 -33.36
N THR A 357 -32.84 3.21 -34.55
CA THR A 357 -33.11 4.65 -34.72
C THR A 357 -34.30 5.12 -33.89
N LYS A 358 -35.40 4.37 -33.87
CA LYS A 358 -36.59 4.69 -33.06
C LYS A 358 -36.27 4.69 -31.56
N LEU A 359 -35.57 3.66 -31.08
CA LEU A 359 -35.18 3.52 -29.68
C LEU A 359 -34.18 4.59 -29.24
N PHE A 360 -33.14 4.86 -30.04
CA PHE A 360 -32.17 5.92 -29.75
C PHE A 360 -32.80 7.31 -29.81
N THR A 361 -33.81 7.53 -30.67
CA THR A 361 -34.58 8.78 -30.70
C THR A 361 -35.38 8.96 -29.42
N LYS A 362 -36.09 7.91 -28.97
CA LYS A 362 -36.79 7.93 -27.67
C LYS A 362 -35.81 8.20 -26.52
N TRP A 363 -34.66 7.51 -26.52
CA TRP A 363 -33.63 7.67 -25.49
C TRP A 363 -33.08 9.08 -25.45
N LYS A 364 -32.71 9.63 -26.61
CA LYS A 364 -32.28 11.03 -26.75
C LYS A 364 -33.35 12.00 -26.23
N ASP A 365 -34.62 11.76 -26.54
CA ASP A 365 -35.73 12.61 -26.09
C ASP A 365 -35.91 12.58 -24.56
N ALA A 366 -35.73 11.43 -23.92
CA ALA A 366 -35.80 11.28 -22.46
C ALA A 366 -34.62 11.98 -21.78
N VAL A 367 -33.40 11.76 -22.26
CA VAL A 367 -32.18 12.45 -21.78
C VAL A 367 -32.36 13.96 -21.89
N ARG A 368 -32.81 14.46 -23.05
CA ARG A 368 -33.09 15.88 -23.25
C ARG A 368 -34.05 16.43 -22.20
N LYS A 369 -35.17 15.73 -21.96
CA LYS A 369 -36.20 16.18 -20.99
C LYS A 369 -35.65 16.22 -19.56
N HIS A 370 -34.94 15.17 -19.14
CA HIS A 370 -34.38 15.09 -17.77
C HIS A 370 -33.37 16.20 -17.50
N PHE A 371 -32.41 16.38 -18.41
CA PHE A 371 -31.38 17.42 -18.28
C PHE A 371 -31.88 18.82 -18.68
N LYS A 372 -33.16 18.97 -19.06
CA LYS A 372 -33.78 20.25 -19.47
C LYS A 372 -33.03 20.94 -20.62
N LEU A 373 -32.52 20.15 -21.56
CA LEU A 373 -31.72 20.59 -22.69
C LEU A 373 -32.57 20.88 -23.93
N ARG A 374 -32.03 21.61 -24.92
CA ARG A 374 -32.63 21.69 -26.25
C ARG A 374 -32.27 20.46 -27.08
N SER A 375 -32.90 20.30 -28.23
CA SER A 375 -32.71 19.08 -29.04
C SER A 375 -31.36 19.03 -29.74
N GLU A 376 -30.79 20.21 -30.01
CA GLU A 376 -29.45 20.43 -30.56
C GLU A 376 -28.33 20.26 -29.52
N ASP A 377 -28.67 20.37 -28.23
CA ASP A 377 -27.73 20.30 -27.10
C ASP A 377 -27.43 18.85 -26.65
N VAL A 378 -28.05 17.87 -27.31
CA VAL A 378 -27.86 16.44 -27.05
C VAL A 378 -27.48 15.75 -28.36
N LEU A 379 -26.28 15.20 -28.45
CA LEU A 379 -25.80 14.52 -29.66
C LEU A 379 -25.38 13.09 -29.34
N PHE A 380 -26.07 12.12 -29.95
CA PHE A 380 -25.68 10.72 -29.91
C PHE A 380 -24.85 10.44 -31.15
N HIS A 381 -23.57 10.09 -30.96
CA HIS A 381 -22.71 9.73 -32.07
C HIS A 381 -23.00 8.30 -32.53
N SER A 382 -23.13 8.11 -33.84
CA SER A 382 -23.36 6.80 -34.46
C SER A 382 -22.06 5.99 -34.67
N THR A 383 -20.97 6.40 -34.02
CA THR A 383 -19.68 5.72 -34.12
C THR A 383 -19.55 4.77 -32.93
N TYR A 384 -19.62 3.48 -33.21
CA TYR A 384 -19.52 2.41 -32.22
C TYR A 384 -18.12 1.81 -32.24
N ARG A 385 -17.60 1.43 -31.07
CA ARG A 385 -16.35 0.68 -30.92
C ARG A 385 -16.58 -0.58 -30.09
N PRO A 386 -15.93 -1.72 -30.42
CA PRO A 386 -15.96 -2.88 -29.55
C PRO A 386 -15.20 -2.57 -28.26
N VAL A 387 -15.64 -3.15 -27.15
CA VAL A 387 -14.97 -3.00 -25.85
C VAL A 387 -14.82 -4.34 -25.13
N LYS A 388 -13.75 -4.45 -24.33
CA LYS A 388 -13.54 -5.51 -23.34
C LYS A 388 -13.52 -4.85 -21.96
N LEU A 389 -14.47 -5.20 -21.12
CA LEU A 389 -14.59 -4.71 -19.74
C LEU A 389 -14.15 -5.81 -18.77
N GLN A 390 -13.42 -5.47 -17.73
CA GLN A 390 -13.04 -6.39 -16.66
C GLN A 390 -13.84 -6.05 -15.39
N VAL A 391 -14.43 -7.08 -14.76
CA VAL A 391 -15.24 -6.92 -13.54
C VAL A 391 -14.38 -7.21 -12.32
N MET A 392 -14.46 -6.35 -11.31
CA MET A 392 -13.80 -6.53 -10.01
C MET A 392 -14.83 -6.42 -8.91
N LYS A 393 -14.87 -7.41 -8.02
CA LYS A 393 -15.76 -7.42 -6.86
C LYS A 393 -14.95 -7.41 -5.56
N ILE A 394 -15.27 -6.48 -4.66
CA ILE A 394 -14.59 -6.33 -3.37
C ILE A 394 -15.63 -6.38 -2.25
N LEU A 395 -15.35 -7.19 -1.23
CA LEU A 395 -16.07 -7.19 0.05
C LEU A 395 -15.19 -6.56 1.12
N GLY A 396 -15.69 -5.57 1.86
CA GLY A 396 -14.94 -4.92 2.93
C GLY A 396 -15.77 -4.63 4.18
N ASP A 397 -15.18 -4.85 5.35
CA ASP A 397 -15.81 -4.53 6.64
C ASP A 397 -15.77 -3.02 6.89
N VAL A 398 -16.87 -2.46 7.38
CA VAL A 398 -16.93 -1.04 7.75
C VAL A 398 -16.61 -0.87 9.25
N LYS A 399 -15.62 -0.04 9.58
CA LYS A 399 -15.26 0.28 10.96
C LYS A 399 -15.27 1.78 11.23
N ARG A 400 -15.74 2.14 12.43
CA ARG A 400 -15.61 3.49 12.98
C ARG A 400 -14.37 3.61 13.87
N LYS A 401 -13.67 4.74 13.78
CA LYS A 401 -12.42 5.05 14.48
C LYS A 401 -12.64 5.03 15.99
N GLY A 402 -11.89 4.20 16.70
CA GLY A 402 -11.94 4.09 18.17
C GLY A 402 -13.09 3.24 18.71
N SER A 403 -13.93 2.64 17.86
CA SER A 403 -14.96 1.69 18.25
C SER A 403 -14.73 0.31 17.61
N GLY A 404 -15.51 -0.68 18.04
CA GLY A 404 -15.60 -1.99 17.37
C GLY A 404 -16.23 -1.88 15.98
N VAL A 405 -16.43 -3.04 15.34
CA VAL A 405 -17.12 -3.14 14.04
C VAL A 405 -18.52 -2.54 14.13
N LEU A 406 -18.95 -1.82 13.09
CA LEU A 406 -20.31 -1.27 13.04
C LEU A 406 -21.31 -2.39 12.75
N SER A 407 -22.44 -2.38 13.45
CA SER A 407 -23.63 -3.17 13.09
C SER A 407 -24.58 -2.31 12.26
N ALA A 408 -25.49 -2.92 11.49
CA ALA A 408 -26.49 -2.15 10.73
C ALA A 408 -27.40 -1.30 11.63
N GLU A 409 -27.65 -1.70 12.88
CA GLU A 409 -28.40 -0.89 13.85
C GLU A 409 -27.77 0.47 14.14
N THR A 410 -26.46 0.60 13.91
CA THR A 410 -25.69 1.85 14.12
C THR A 410 -25.41 2.62 12.82
N TRP A 411 -25.87 2.09 11.68
CA TRP A 411 -25.75 2.74 10.39
C TRP A 411 -26.68 3.94 10.28
N ASN A 412 -26.19 5.03 9.68
CA ASN A 412 -27.00 6.17 9.30
C ASN A 412 -26.38 6.89 8.10
N ASP A 413 -27.15 7.78 7.49
CA ASP A 413 -26.75 8.53 6.29
C ASP A 413 -25.44 9.31 6.48
N GLN A 414 -25.17 9.82 7.69
CA GLN A 414 -23.93 10.53 7.99
C GLN A 414 -22.71 9.61 7.85
N VAL A 415 -22.81 8.36 8.31
CA VAL A 415 -21.74 7.35 8.13
C VAL A 415 -21.56 7.01 6.65
N GLY A 416 -22.67 6.88 5.91
CA GLY A 416 -22.64 6.66 4.46
C GLY A 416 -21.97 7.78 3.69
N LEU A 417 -22.29 9.04 4.01
CA LEU A 417 -21.66 10.22 3.40
C LEU A 417 -20.16 10.29 3.68
N GLU A 418 -19.73 9.98 4.91
CA GLU A 418 -18.30 9.93 5.25
C GLU A 418 -17.56 8.87 4.43
N LEU A 419 -18.14 7.66 4.30
CA LEU A 419 -17.50 6.60 3.51
C LEU A 419 -17.51 6.94 2.02
N LYS A 420 -18.58 7.58 1.52
CA LYS A 420 -18.66 8.06 0.14
C LYS A 420 -17.49 8.99 -0.20
N ILE A 421 -17.14 9.94 0.67
CA ILE A 421 -16.01 10.85 0.43
C ILE A 421 -14.71 10.06 0.20
N PHE A 422 -14.46 9.05 1.03
CA PHE A 422 -13.32 8.16 0.90
C PHE A 422 -13.35 7.38 -0.43
N LEU A 423 -14.47 6.72 -0.74
CA LEU A 423 -14.61 5.90 -1.94
C LEU A 423 -14.48 6.73 -3.22
N VAL A 424 -15.10 7.91 -3.28
CA VAL A 424 -15.00 8.83 -4.43
C VAL A 424 -13.55 9.25 -4.66
N SER A 425 -12.81 9.54 -3.59
CA SER A 425 -11.37 9.89 -3.70
C SER A 425 -10.56 8.74 -4.28
N TRP A 426 -10.81 7.51 -3.82
CA TRP A 426 -10.13 6.32 -4.34
C TRP A 426 -10.53 6.02 -5.80
N MET A 427 -11.82 6.10 -6.14
CA MET A 427 -12.32 5.89 -7.50
C MET A 427 -11.72 6.88 -8.50
N LYS A 428 -11.53 8.15 -8.13
CA LYS A 428 -10.84 9.13 -8.99
C LYS A 428 -9.41 8.69 -9.30
N SER A 429 -8.67 8.21 -8.30
CA SER A 429 -7.30 7.69 -8.51
C SER A 429 -7.25 6.43 -9.38
N LEU A 430 -8.31 5.61 -9.35
CA LEU A 430 -8.44 4.47 -10.25
C LEU A 430 -8.75 4.90 -11.68
N ASP A 431 -9.70 5.82 -11.88
CA ASP A 431 -10.11 6.25 -13.23
C ASP A 431 -8.95 6.89 -14.02
N GLU A 432 -8.10 7.65 -13.34
CA GLU A 432 -6.90 8.27 -13.93
C GLU A 432 -5.98 7.24 -14.61
N ASN A 433 -5.93 6.00 -14.10
CA ASN A 433 -5.02 4.97 -14.56
C ASN A 433 -5.71 3.85 -15.35
N TYR A 434 -6.95 3.50 -14.99
CA TYR A 434 -7.59 2.25 -15.39
C TYR A 434 -8.92 2.41 -16.13
N GLN A 435 -9.36 3.64 -16.44
CA GLN A 435 -10.61 3.90 -17.16
C GLN A 435 -11.81 3.19 -16.51
N LEU A 436 -12.15 3.62 -15.30
CA LEU A 436 -13.32 3.12 -14.58
C LEU A 436 -14.56 3.50 -15.39
N THR A 437 -15.52 2.58 -15.54
CA THR A 437 -16.74 2.80 -16.33
C THR A 437 -18.01 2.63 -15.51
N TYR A 438 -17.95 1.93 -14.39
CA TYR A 438 -19.10 1.65 -13.55
C TYR A 438 -18.67 1.34 -12.13
N PHE A 439 -19.54 1.69 -11.18
CA PHE A 439 -19.38 1.37 -9.78
C PHE A 439 -20.74 1.16 -9.12
N THR A 440 -20.87 0.10 -8.34
CA THR A 440 -21.97 -0.07 -7.38
C THR A 440 -21.41 -0.31 -6.01
N ALA A 441 -22.20 0.09 -5.01
CA ALA A 441 -22.00 -0.28 -3.63
C ALA A 441 -23.34 -0.77 -3.08
N SER A 442 -23.34 -1.96 -2.50
CA SER A 442 -24.45 -2.48 -1.71
C SER A 442 -23.98 -2.80 -0.30
N TRP A 443 -24.90 -2.71 0.66
CA TRP A 443 -24.61 -2.96 2.06
C TRP A 443 -25.25 -4.29 2.44
N THR A 444 -24.46 -5.17 3.02
CA THR A 444 -24.96 -6.43 3.56
C THR A 444 -24.85 -6.41 5.09
N ASP A 445 -25.97 -6.74 5.74
CA ASP A 445 -26.06 -6.85 7.19
C ASP A 445 -25.85 -8.31 7.59
N PHE A 446 -24.58 -8.66 7.79
CA PHE A 446 -24.21 -9.84 8.57
C PHE A 446 -23.86 -9.38 9.99
N ASP A 447 -23.30 -10.25 10.84
CA ASP A 447 -22.81 -9.90 12.19
C ASP A 447 -21.90 -8.64 12.21
N THR A 448 -21.37 -8.25 11.05
CA THR A 448 -20.64 -7.02 10.78
C THR A 448 -21.17 -6.31 9.53
N LEU A 449 -21.34 -4.99 9.60
CA LEU A 449 -21.71 -4.19 8.43
C LEU A 449 -20.62 -4.30 7.37
N SER A 450 -20.99 -4.88 6.23
CA SER A 450 -20.08 -5.15 5.11
C SER A 450 -20.52 -4.36 3.89
N LEU A 451 -19.54 -3.77 3.21
CA LEU A 451 -19.72 -3.11 1.93
C LEU A 451 -19.31 -4.07 0.82
N GLU A 452 -20.22 -4.32 -0.10
CA GLU A 452 -19.97 -5.02 -1.35
C GLU A 452 -19.87 -4.00 -2.47
N MET A 453 -18.77 -4.05 -3.22
CA MET A 453 -18.49 -3.14 -4.34
C MET A 453 -18.25 -3.92 -5.62
N THR A 454 -18.88 -3.47 -6.69
CA THR A 454 -18.63 -3.97 -8.05
C THR A 454 -18.10 -2.83 -8.91
N LEU A 455 -16.94 -3.04 -9.51
CA LEU A 455 -16.26 -2.08 -10.40
C LEU A 455 -16.11 -2.68 -11.78
N LEU A 456 -16.27 -1.86 -12.82
CA LEU A 456 -15.93 -2.25 -14.19
C LEU A 456 -14.94 -1.29 -14.81
N PHE A 457 -13.99 -1.84 -15.55
CA PHE A 457 -12.89 -1.10 -16.17
C PHE A 457 -12.83 -1.39 -17.67
N ASP A 458 -12.63 -0.35 -18.49
CA ASP A 458 -12.33 -0.50 -19.92
C ASP A 458 -10.86 -0.92 -20.12
N VAL A 459 -10.66 -2.22 -20.36
CA VAL A 459 -9.34 -2.83 -20.64
C VAL A 459 -9.12 -3.04 -22.14
N THR A 460 -9.89 -2.36 -22.99
CA THR A 460 -9.77 -2.48 -24.45
C THR A 460 -8.37 -2.05 -24.91
N GLY A 461 -7.62 -3.01 -25.46
CA GLY A 461 -6.25 -2.78 -25.94
C GLY A 461 -5.20 -2.66 -24.83
N LYS A 462 -5.52 -3.09 -23.60
CA LYS A 462 -4.61 -3.12 -22.45
C LYS A 462 -4.50 -4.53 -21.87
N ASP A 463 -3.49 -4.74 -21.04
CA ASP A 463 -3.40 -5.92 -20.19
C ASP A 463 -4.49 -5.89 -19.11
N GLU A 464 -4.82 -7.07 -18.57
CA GLU A 464 -5.78 -7.19 -17.48
C GLU A 464 -5.26 -6.50 -16.21
N ILE A 465 -6.18 -5.87 -15.49
CA ILE A 465 -5.90 -5.17 -14.25
C ILE A 465 -5.57 -6.21 -13.17
N ASN A 466 -4.48 -5.97 -12.45
CA ASN A 466 -4.14 -6.70 -11.23
C ASN A 466 -5.11 -6.28 -10.11
N MET A 467 -6.14 -7.09 -9.89
CA MET A 467 -7.18 -6.86 -8.88
C MET A 467 -6.61 -6.89 -7.46
N VAL A 468 -5.61 -7.73 -7.20
CA VAL A 468 -4.91 -7.77 -5.91
C VAL A 468 -4.23 -6.44 -5.61
N GLU A 469 -3.56 -5.86 -6.60
CA GLU A 469 -2.95 -4.53 -6.50
C GLU A 469 -4.01 -3.46 -6.19
N GLN A 470 -5.14 -3.46 -6.90
CA GLN A 470 -6.20 -2.46 -6.66
C GLN A 470 -6.84 -2.60 -5.28
N ARG A 471 -7.07 -3.82 -4.81
CA ARG A 471 -7.54 -4.09 -3.44
C ARG A 471 -6.50 -3.64 -2.40
N ASN A 472 -5.22 -3.92 -2.64
CA ASN A 472 -4.14 -3.49 -1.74
C ASN A 472 -4.05 -1.96 -1.69
N HIS A 473 -4.19 -1.28 -2.84
CA HIS A 473 -4.25 0.17 -2.92
C HIS A 473 -5.43 0.72 -2.10
N LEU A 474 -6.64 0.15 -2.25
CA LEU A 474 -7.80 0.51 -1.43
C LEU A 474 -7.51 0.39 0.08
N MET A 475 -6.91 -0.72 0.49
CA MET A 475 -6.57 -0.99 1.90
C MET A 475 -5.55 0.00 2.45
N ASP A 476 -4.55 0.37 1.65
CA ASP A 476 -3.54 1.34 2.06
C ASP A 476 -4.13 2.76 2.12
N THR A 477 -4.96 3.17 1.15
CA THR A 477 -5.73 4.42 1.21
C THR A 477 -6.65 4.45 2.44
N ALA A 478 -7.32 3.35 2.76
CA ALA A 478 -8.20 3.25 3.94
C ALA A 478 -7.43 3.36 5.26
N LYS A 479 -6.19 2.87 5.33
CA LYS A 479 -5.34 3.01 6.54
C LYS A 479 -4.96 4.46 6.78
N GLU A 480 -4.65 5.21 5.72
CA GLU A 480 -4.21 6.60 5.78
C GLU A 480 -5.36 7.59 5.96
N TYR A 481 -6.57 7.20 5.54
CA TYR A 481 -7.76 8.03 5.66
C TYR A 481 -8.06 8.43 7.11
N GLN A 482 -8.16 9.74 7.35
CA GLN A 482 -8.33 10.30 8.69
C GLN A 482 -9.79 10.39 9.16
N GLY A 483 -10.75 10.11 8.28
CA GLY A 483 -12.18 10.17 8.58
C GLY A 483 -12.61 9.19 9.68
N SER A 484 -13.82 9.39 10.19
CA SER A 484 -14.31 8.61 11.32
C SER A 484 -14.73 7.20 10.92
N THR A 485 -15.03 6.97 9.64
CA THR A 485 -15.46 5.69 9.08
C THR A 485 -14.52 5.27 7.96
N LYS A 486 -14.11 3.99 7.92
CA LYS A 486 -13.24 3.44 6.88
C LYS A 486 -13.51 1.96 6.62
N LEU A 487 -13.02 1.48 5.49
CA LEU A 487 -12.97 0.05 5.19
C LEU A 487 -11.81 -0.64 5.90
N THR A 488 -12.04 -1.91 6.26
CA THR A 488 -11.03 -2.83 6.75
C THR A 488 -11.29 -4.22 6.18
N HIS A 489 -10.28 -5.09 6.23
CA HIS A 489 -10.36 -6.48 5.76
C HIS A 489 -10.99 -6.64 4.37
N CYS A 490 -10.59 -5.79 3.42
CA CYS A 490 -11.08 -5.93 2.06
C CYS A 490 -10.55 -7.24 1.45
N LYS A 491 -11.45 -8.03 0.88
CA LYS A 491 -11.15 -9.26 0.13
C LYS A 491 -11.78 -9.18 -1.26
N LEU A 492 -11.16 -9.87 -2.20
CA LEU A 492 -11.72 -10.06 -3.52
C LEU A 492 -12.78 -11.16 -3.43
N ASP A 493 -13.87 -10.99 -4.17
CA ASP A 493 -14.97 -11.95 -4.25
C ASP A 493 -15.20 -12.35 -5.70
N PHE A 494 -15.91 -13.44 -5.92
CA PHE A 494 -16.24 -13.88 -7.28
C PHE A 494 -17.08 -12.80 -7.96
N PRO A 495 -16.62 -12.26 -9.10
CA PRO A 495 -17.44 -11.35 -9.87
C PRO A 495 -18.72 -12.07 -10.26
N GLN A 496 -19.84 -11.37 -10.13
CA GLN A 496 -21.09 -11.74 -10.78
C GLN A 496 -21.29 -10.68 -11.85
N LEU A 497 -21.45 -11.12 -13.10
CA LEU A 497 -21.85 -10.21 -14.17
C LEU A 497 -23.11 -9.48 -13.74
N PRO A 498 -23.20 -8.16 -14.02
CA PRO A 498 -24.51 -7.52 -14.08
C PRO A 498 -25.41 -8.37 -14.97
N GLU A 499 -26.63 -8.65 -14.54
CA GLU A 499 -27.60 -9.36 -15.38
C GLU A 499 -27.80 -8.53 -16.66
N THR A 500 -27.30 -9.04 -17.78
CA THR A 500 -27.50 -8.43 -19.09
C THR A 500 -28.70 -9.08 -19.76
N SER A 501 -29.56 -8.28 -20.38
CA SER A 501 -30.66 -8.82 -21.17
C SER A 501 -30.12 -9.62 -22.37
N GLU A 502 -30.67 -10.81 -22.61
CA GLU A 502 -30.42 -11.56 -23.85
C GLU A 502 -31.15 -10.95 -25.06
N GLU A 503 -32.01 -9.95 -24.82
CA GLU A 503 -32.77 -9.31 -25.89
C GLU A 503 -31.87 -8.41 -26.74
N SER A 504 -31.97 -8.63 -28.06
CA SER A 504 -31.34 -7.80 -29.08
C SER A 504 -32.40 -6.95 -29.79
N PHE A 505 -32.00 -6.04 -30.67
CA PHE A 505 -32.91 -5.15 -31.41
C PHE A 505 -33.79 -5.85 -32.47
N THR A 506 -34.16 -7.12 -32.28
CA THR A 506 -34.64 -8.03 -33.33
C THR A 506 -36.09 -7.88 -33.77
N SER A 507 -36.97 -7.19 -33.03
CA SER A 507 -38.35 -6.98 -33.49
C SER A 507 -38.94 -5.66 -32.99
N CYS A 508 -39.01 -4.67 -33.87
CA CYS A 508 -40.06 -3.66 -33.77
C CYS A 508 -41.20 -4.17 -34.62
N ASP A 509 -42.00 -5.08 -34.07
CA ASP A 509 -43.29 -5.33 -34.69
C ASP A 509 -44.06 -4.01 -34.69
N ASP A 510 -44.54 -3.64 -35.87
CA ASP A 510 -45.17 -2.36 -36.22
C ASP A 510 -46.57 -2.18 -35.59
N ASP A 511 -46.84 -2.87 -34.48
CA ASP A 511 -48.17 -2.93 -33.90
C ASP A 511 -48.40 -1.80 -32.89
N ASN A 512 -49.08 -0.77 -33.39
CA ASN A 512 -50.08 0.04 -32.68
C ASN A 512 -50.41 -0.41 -31.24
N VAL A 513 -49.80 0.21 -30.23
CA VAL A 513 -50.50 0.45 -28.96
C VAL A 513 -50.16 1.86 -28.45
N ASP A 514 -51.23 2.58 -28.16
CA ASP A 514 -51.34 3.96 -27.71
C ASP A 514 -50.78 4.16 -26.28
N GLU A 515 -49.51 3.85 -26.02
CA GLU A 515 -48.92 3.94 -24.67
C GLU A 515 -48.49 5.36 -24.26
N THR A 516 -48.66 6.35 -25.14
CA THR A 516 -48.41 7.76 -24.81
C THR A 516 -49.34 8.34 -23.74
N GLU A 517 -50.41 7.65 -23.33
CA GLU A 517 -51.28 8.07 -22.22
C GLU A 517 -50.83 7.58 -20.83
N ASN A 518 -50.06 6.48 -20.71
CA ASN A 518 -49.67 5.95 -19.39
C ASN A 518 -48.43 6.64 -18.79
N LEU A 519 -47.49 7.13 -19.61
CA LEU A 519 -46.32 7.88 -19.10
C LEU A 519 -46.66 9.32 -18.69
N LYS A 520 -47.76 9.89 -19.22
CA LYS A 520 -48.24 11.20 -18.80
C LYS A 520 -48.91 11.16 -17.43
N SER A 521 -49.66 10.09 -17.13
CA SER A 521 -50.35 9.96 -15.84
C SER A 521 -49.39 9.76 -14.66
N GLN A 522 -48.24 9.12 -14.88
CA GLN A 522 -47.28 8.85 -13.82
C GLN A 522 -46.34 10.04 -13.51
N MET A 523 -46.05 10.90 -14.49
CA MET A 523 -45.31 12.15 -14.26
C MET A 523 -46.18 13.30 -13.72
N ASP A 524 -47.45 13.40 -14.14
CA ASP A 524 -48.37 14.45 -13.64
C ASP A 524 -48.78 14.22 -12.16
N LEU A 525 -48.58 13.01 -11.62
CA LEU A 525 -48.87 12.67 -10.22
C LEU A 525 -47.79 13.17 -9.24
N ASP A 526 -46.52 13.24 -9.66
CA ASP A 526 -45.41 13.73 -8.82
C ASP A 526 -45.36 15.27 -8.78
N ASP A 527 -45.76 15.96 -9.86
CA ASP A 527 -45.87 17.43 -9.87
C ASP A 527 -47.06 17.94 -9.04
N GLN A 528 -48.13 17.15 -8.87
CA GLN A 528 -49.27 17.54 -8.02
C GLN A 528 -49.06 17.31 -6.52
N GLN A 529 -48.20 16.38 -6.11
CA GLN A 529 -47.88 16.22 -4.68
C GLN A 529 -46.97 17.33 -4.14
N THR A 530 -46.14 17.94 -5.00
CA THR A 530 -45.21 19.00 -4.60
C THR A 530 -45.89 20.37 -4.44
N LEU A 531 -47.04 20.60 -5.08
CA LEU A 531 -47.82 21.85 -4.96
C LEU A 531 -48.85 21.86 -3.81
N GLY A 532 -49.08 20.71 -3.16
CA GLY A 532 -50.04 20.56 -2.06
C GLY A 532 -49.49 20.87 -0.65
N GLN A 533 -48.17 21.00 -0.48
CA GLN A 533 -47.54 21.21 0.85
C GLN A 533 -47.03 22.64 1.12
N GLN A 534 -47.45 23.64 0.32
CA GLN A 534 -47.18 25.07 0.59
C GLN A 534 -48.43 25.93 0.82
N ARG A 535 -49.55 25.31 1.21
CA ARG A 535 -50.69 26.01 1.83
C ARG A 535 -51.20 25.20 3.03
N ASP A 536 -50.49 25.34 4.14
CA ASP A 536 -51.03 25.72 5.46
C ASP A 536 -49.89 26.05 6.44
#